data_AF-A0A9E3MA33-F1
#
_entry.id   AF-A0A9E3MA33-F1
#
_cell.length_a   1.000
_cell.length_b   1.000
_cell.length_c   1.000
_cell.angle_alpha   90.00
_cell.angle_beta   90.00
_cell.angle_gamma   90.00
#
_symmetry.space_group_name_H-M   'P 1'
#
loop_
_entity.id
_entity.type
_entity.pdbx_description
1 polymer ?
#
loop_
_entity_poly.entity_id
_entity_poly.type
_entity_poly.pdbx_seq_one_letter_code
_entity_poly.pdbx_strand_id
1 'polypeptide(L)'
;MSRRVVIITIVIMGLVCSGTALALSGSGTEEEPWLIQSLADFNEFAADANYWDGYSRLETDVNLAGRIYTRAVIAPDVNNANYDFDGTAFTGVFDGNDLKIFNMTIDTAGLGNDYLGLFGYIDGGQVKNLGLEGGSVRGNIAVGGMVGGNLYGTITNCYSTASVSGGDNSGLLGGLLGFSYAGSVSNCYSTGDVNGVEEVGGLVGNNFFGSFSNCYSTGDVTGVMYVGGLVGVNYDNVSNCFWDTNTQAHGVTKSIGLNLGTATNVAGLTTAQIQTKSTFTDAGWDFVGETANGTDYMWRLCEDLVSYPRLAWEFPLGDYLCPDGVNFFDFSFFAGHWTQDNCGASNDCDGTDLDLLGTVDINDFRIFVDNWLRDF
;
A
#
# COMPACT_ATOMS: atom_id res chain seq x y z
N MET A 1 63.67 49.23 -12.31
CA MET A 1 62.52 48.35 -12.62
C MET A 1 61.48 48.50 -11.51
N SER A 2 60.40 49.25 -11.76
CA SER A 2 59.26 49.37 -10.85
C SER A 2 58.08 48.68 -11.52
N ARG A 3 57.62 47.54 -10.98
CA ARG A 3 56.44 46.82 -11.47
C ARG A 3 55.22 47.40 -10.75
N ARG A 4 54.30 48.01 -11.50
CA ARG A 4 52.98 48.41 -11.02
C ARG A 4 52.10 47.16 -10.96
N VAL A 5 51.56 46.86 -9.77
CA VAL A 5 50.54 45.83 -9.58
C VAL A 5 49.18 46.50 -9.77
N VAL A 6 48.41 46.04 -10.75
CA VAL A 6 47.01 46.43 -10.95
C VAL A 6 46.16 45.44 -10.17
N ILE A 7 45.44 45.92 -9.15
CA ILE A 7 44.47 45.12 -8.40
C ILE A 7 43.15 45.21 -9.18
N ILE A 8 42.74 44.11 -9.81
CA ILE A 8 41.42 43.97 -10.43
C ILE A 8 40.49 43.42 -9.35
N THR A 9 39.60 44.26 -8.85
CA THR A 9 38.52 43.85 -7.95
C THR A 9 37.43 43.18 -8.79
N ILE A 10 37.38 41.85 -8.76
CA ILE A 10 36.27 41.08 -9.36
C ILE A 10 35.09 41.18 -8.40
N VAL A 11 34.09 41.98 -8.76
CA VAL A 11 32.78 41.98 -8.09
C VAL A 11 32.04 40.74 -8.59
N ILE A 12 32.07 39.66 -7.81
CA ILE A 12 31.20 38.50 -8.02
C ILE A 12 29.79 38.95 -7.62
N MET A 13 29.01 39.36 -8.60
CA MET A 13 27.58 39.59 -8.43
C MET A 13 26.96 38.21 -8.20
N GLY A 14 26.70 37.89 -6.93
CA GLY A 14 25.99 36.67 -6.56
C GLY A 14 24.61 36.72 -7.21
N LEU A 15 24.41 35.90 -8.23
CA LEU A 15 23.09 35.58 -8.73
C LEU A 15 22.40 34.82 -7.59
N VAL A 16 21.51 35.49 -6.88
CA VAL A 16 20.60 34.83 -5.96
C VAL A 16 19.67 34.02 -6.85
N CYS A 17 20.00 32.75 -7.04
CA CYS A 17 19.05 31.79 -7.58
C CYS A 17 17.98 31.65 -6.51
N SER A 18 16.89 32.42 -6.65
CA SER A 18 15.65 32.09 -5.99
C SER A 18 15.22 30.76 -6.57
N GLY A 19 15.53 29.66 -5.88
CA GLY A 19 14.95 28.37 -6.19
C GLY A 19 13.44 28.55 -6.10
N THR A 20 12.77 28.62 -7.24
CA THR A 20 11.34 28.33 -7.29
C THR A 20 11.23 26.90 -6.77
N ALA A 21 10.48 26.71 -5.68
CA ALA A 21 10.04 25.38 -5.28
C ALA A 21 9.53 24.67 -6.55
N LEU A 22 9.96 23.43 -6.77
CA LEU A 22 9.46 22.68 -7.93
C LEU A 22 7.97 22.46 -7.65
N ALA A 23 7.09 23.22 -8.30
CA ALA A 23 5.67 22.92 -8.24
C ALA A 23 5.42 21.60 -8.98
N LEU A 24 4.61 20.73 -8.39
CA LEU A 24 4.17 19.51 -9.05
C LEU A 24 3.41 19.85 -10.34
N SER A 25 3.57 19.01 -11.36
CA SER A 25 2.74 19.07 -12.56
C SER A 25 1.29 18.71 -12.20
N GLY A 26 0.31 19.38 -12.82
CA GLY A 26 -1.11 19.19 -12.56
C GLY A 26 -1.75 20.39 -11.86
N SER A 27 -3.00 20.24 -11.43
CA SER A 27 -3.73 21.23 -10.64
C SER A 27 -4.43 20.66 -9.40
N GLY A 28 -4.27 19.37 -9.12
CA GLY A 28 -4.88 18.70 -7.98
C GLY A 28 -6.35 18.35 -8.16
N THR A 29 -6.87 18.41 -9.39
CA THR A 29 -8.23 17.95 -9.72
C THR A 29 -8.19 16.50 -10.19
N GLU A 30 -9.33 15.84 -10.26
CA GLU A 30 -9.41 14.44 -10.73
C GLU A 30 -8.88 14.27 -12.15
N GLU A 31 -9.15 15.23 -13.05
CA GLU A 31 -8.67 15.21 -14.43
C GLU A 31 -7.20 15.60 -14.59
N GLU A 32 -6.68 16.44 -13.68
CA GLU A 32 -5.32 16.97 -13.71
C GLU A 32 -4.70 16.82 -12.30
N PRO A 33 -4.44 15.57 -11.85
CA PRO A 33 -3.89 15.31 -10.53
C PRO A 33 -2.46 15.83 -10.44
N TRP A 34 -2.00 16.07 -9.21
CA TRP A 34 -0.58 16.31 -8.95
C TRP A 34 0.23 15.06 -9.30
N LEU A 35 1.11 15.17 -10.30
CA LEU A 35 1.88 14.04 -10.80
C LEU A 35 3.20 13.90 -10.03
N ILE A 36 3.44 12.70 -9.49
CA ILE A 36 4.69 12.34 -8.82
C ILE A 36 5.51 11.47 -9.77
N GLN A 37 6.41 12.11 -10.52
CA GLN A 37 7.16 11.50 -11.62
C GLN A 37 8.60 11.15 -11.23
N SER A 38 8.98 11.48 -9.99
CA SER A 38 10.33 11.26 -9.48
C SER A 38 10.34 11.30 -7.95
N LEU A 39 11.46 10.86 -7.38
CA LEU A 39 11.73 11.02 -5.96
C LEU A 39 11.77 12.50 -5.53
N ALA A 40 12.12 13.43 -6.42
CA ALA A 40 12.11 14.86 -6.11
C ALA A 40 10.67 15.37 -5.95
N ASP A 41 9.78 14.99 -6.86
CA ASP A 41 8.36 15.32 -6.81
C ASP A 41 7.71 14.72 -5.56
N PHE A 42 8.06 13.47 -5.21
CA PHE A 42 7.56 12.86 -3.98
C PHE A 42 8.00 13.64 -2.72
N ASN A 43 9.26 14.10 -2.66
CA ASN A 43 9.73 14.89 -1.53
C ASN A 43 9.03 16.25 -1.44
N GLU A 44 8.71 16.87 -2.58
CA GLU A 44 7.92 18.11 -2.64
C GLU A 44 6.50 17.85 -2.11
N PHE A 45 5.81 16.83 -2.64
CA PHE A 45 4.47 16.43 -2.21
C PHE A 45 4.40 16.15 -0.70
N ALA A 46 5.38 15.42 -0.17
CA ALA A 46 5.45 15.05 1.23
C ALA A 46 5.82 16.23 2.16
N ALA A 47 6.41 17.31 1.63
CA ALA A 47 6.84 18.46 2.42
C ALA A 47 5.80 19.60 2.47
N ASP A 48 4.86 19.66 1.53
CA ASP A 48 3.87 20.73 1.44
C ASP A 48 2.43 20.21 1.55
N ALA A 49 1.75 20.62 2.62
CA ALA A 49 0.36 20.25 2.89
C ALA A 49 -0.65 20.83 1.89
N ASN A 50 -0.26 21.80 1.05
CA ASN A 50 -1.11 22.34 -0.01
C ASN A 50 -1.47 21.32 -1.10
N TYR A 51 -0.80 20.15 -1.12
CA TYR A 51 -1.15 19.07 -2.05
C TYR A 51 -2.08 18.02 -1.43
N TRP A 52 -2.33 18.06 -0.11
CA TRP A 52 -2.97 16.95 0.63
C TRP A 52 -4.50 16.97 0.64
N ASP A 53 -5.14 17.99 0.08
CA ASP A 53 -6.58 18.10 -0.11
C ASP A 53 -7.03 17.88 -1.57
N GLY A 54 -6.08 17.70 -2.49
CA GLY A 54 -6.31 17.46 -3.91
C GLY A 54 -6.13 16.00 -4.33
N TYR A 55 -6.17 15.77 -5.64
CA TYR A 55 -5.86 14.49 -6.27
C TYR A 55 -4.38 14.43 -6.64
N SER A 56 -3.71 13.36 -6.26
CA SER A 56 -2.31 13.08 -6.56
C SER A 56 -2.16 11.67 -7.13
N ARG A 57 -1.21 11.49 -8.05
CA ARG A 57 -0.97 10.20 -8.70
C ARG A 57 0.52 9.91 -8.86
N LEU A 58 0.93 8.69 -8.55
CA LEU A 58 2.28 8.21 -8.91
C LEU A 58 2.39 7.94 -10.41
N GLU A 59 3.51 8.34 -11.01
CA GLU A 59 3.88 8.03 -12.39
C GLU A 59 5.15 7.18 -12.46
N THR A 60 5.78 6.92 -11.31
CA THR A 60 6.93 6.04 -11.18
C THR A 60 7.04 5.49 -9.76
N ASP A 61 7.71 4.35 -9.61
CA ASP A 61 8.07 3.83 -8.30
C ASP A 61 9.00 4.79 -7.55
N VAL A 62 8.81 4.91 -6.23
CA VAL A 62 9.58 5.83 -5.40
C VAL A 62 10.44 5.06 -4.38
N ASN A 63 11.76 5.14 -4.55
CA ASN A 63 12.71 4.55 -3.61
C ASN A 63 13.11 5.53 -2.50
N LEU A 64 12.75 5.22 -1.25
CA LEU A 64 13.07 6.02 -0.07
C LEU A 64 14.37 5.60 0.63
N ALA A 65 15.10 4.61 0.10
CA ALA A 65 16.32 4.10 0.71
C ALA A 65 17.34 5.20 1.08
N GLY A 66 18.05 4.98 2.18
CA GLY A 66 19.06 5.91 2.69
C GLY A 66 18.51 7.10 3.49
N ARG A 67 17.20 7.16 3.72
CA ARG A 67 16.53 8.16 4.56
C ARG A 67 16.04 7.52 5.85
N ILE A 68 16.10 8.27 6.95
CA ILE A 68 15.48 7.91 8.21
C ILE A 68 14.58 9.08 8.61
N TYR A 69 13.27 8.84 8.64
CA TYR A 69 12.29 9.78 9.11
C TYR A 69 12.05 9.58 10.60
N THR A 70 11.64 10.63 11.30
CA THR A 70 11.28 10.58 12.73
C THR A 70 9.80 10.89 12.98
N ARG A 71 9.02 10.96 11.91
CA ARG A 71 7.57 11.24 11.85
C ARG A 71 7.02 10.54 10.60
N ALA A 72 5.71 10.49 10.44
CA ALA A 72 5.13 10.02 9.18
C ALA A 72 5.63 10.84 7.98
N VAL A 73 5.66 10.22 6.80
CA VAL A 73 6.22 10.87 5.60
C VAL A 73 5.26 11.92 5.06
N ILE A 74 3.96 11.60 5.02
CA ILE A 74 2.86 12.46 4.59
C ILE A 74 1.91 12.67 5.78
N ALA A 75 1.35 13.86 5.93
CA ALA A 75 0.45 14.20 7.04
C ALA A 75 0.99 13.80 8.43
N PRO A 76 2.23 14.20 8.79
CA PRO A 76 2.78 13.87 10.10
C PRO A 76 2.08 14.65 11.21
N ASP A 77 2.01 14.02 12.38
CA ASP A 77 1.82 14.77 13.60
C ASP A 77 3.03 15.69 13.82
N VAL A 78 2.75 16.92 14.25
CA VAL A 78 3.74 17.98 14.43
C VAL A 78 3.94 18.34 15.89
N ASN A 79 3.12 17.79 16.81
CA ASN A 79 3.21 18.09 18.22
C ASN A 79 2.81 16.90 19.12
N ASN A 80 3.81 16.23 19.70
CA ASN A 80 3.58 15.06 20.55
C ASN A 80 3.41 15.42 22.04
N ALA A 81 2.81 16.58 22.34
CA ALA A 81 2.58 17.01 23.72
C ALA A 81 1.37 16.31 24.37
N ASN A 82 0.50 15.72 23.55
CA ASN A 82 -0.70 15.00 23.94
C ASN A 82 -0.86 13.76 23.01
N TYR A 83 -2.00 13.07 23.10
CA TYR A 83 -2.31 11.90 22.26
C TYR A 83 -3.21 12.25 21.06
N ASP A 84 -3.62 13.50 20.90
CA ASP A 84 -4.41 13.97 19.77
C ASP A 84 -3.49 14.25 18.58
N PHE A 85 -4.04 14.19 17.37
CA PHE A 85 -3.30 14.56 16.16
C PHE A 85 -3.28 16.09 16.00
N ASP A 86 -2.09 16.70 15.97
CA ASP A 86 -1.91 18.15 15.86
C ASP A 86 -1.39 18.60 14.48
N GLY A 87 -1.28 17.68 13.51
CA GLY A 87 -0.83 17.94 12.15
C GLY A 87 -1.92 18.43 11.19
N THR A 88 -1.55 18.58 9.90
CA THR A 88 -2.53 18.71 8.81
C THR A 88 -2.84 17.32 8.28
N ALA A 89 -4.11 16.91 8.37
CA ALA A 89 -4.55 15.59 7.89
C ALA A 89 -4.51 15.52 6.37
N PHE A 90 -4.35 14.30 5.84
CA PHE A 90 -4.55 14.03 4.43
C PHE A 90 -6.06 13.85 4.16
N THR A 91 -6.63 14.71 3.31
CA THR A 91 -8.07 14.73 3.01
C THR A 91 -8.37 14.51 1.52
N GLY A 92 -7.34 14.45 0.68
CA GLY A 92 -7.42 14.31 -0.76
C GLY A 92 -7.43 12.85 -1.23
N VAL A 93 -6.98 12.61 -2.46
CA VAL A 93 -6.86 11.28 -3.08
C VAL A 93 -5.41 11.03 -3.45
N PHE A 94 -4.82 9.96 -2.93
CA PHE A 94 -3.52 9.47 -3.33
C PHE A 94 -3.70 8.17 -4.13
N ASP A 95 -3.57 8.27 -5.44
CA ASP A 95 -3.59 7.13 -6.35
C ASP A 95 -2.17 6.64 -6.60
N GLY A 96 -1.85 5.46 -6.07
CA GLY A 96 -0.57 4.81 -6.34
C GLY A 96 -0.43 4.37 -7.80
N ASN A 97 -1.51 4.36 -8.59
CA ASN A 97 -1.47 4.02 -10.01
C ASN A 97 -0.77 2.68 -10.29
N ASP A 98 -1.02 1.71 -9.41
CA ASP A 98 -0.44 0.37 -9.45
C ASP A 98 1.09 0.36 -9.30
N LEU A 99 1.65 1.40 -8.67
CA LEU A 99 3.07 1.57 -8.40
C LEU A 99 3.38 1.42 -6.91
N LYS A 100 4.68 1.35 -6.62
CA LYS A 100 5.19 1.16 -5.27
C LYS A 100 6.06 2.30 -4.75
N ILE A 101 5.92 2.55 -3.46
CA ILE A 101 6.89 3.28 -2.65
C ILE A 101 7.63 2.24 -1.82
N PHE A 102 8.95 2.32 -1.74
CA PHE A 102 9.73 1.24 -1.13
C PHE A 102 10.95 1.70 -0.35
N ASN A 103 11.43 0.83 0.55
CA ASN A 103 12.56 1.07 1.46
C ASN A 103 12.36 2.27 2.41
N MET A 104 11.13 2.48 2.90
CA MET A 104 10.86 3.52 3.89
C MET A 104 11.43 3.13 5.26
N THR A 105 12.08 4.06 5.95
CA THR A 105 12.52 3.85 7.35
C THR A 105 12.05 5.00 8.21
N ILE A 106 11.16 4.72 9.16
CA ILE A 106 10.74 5.63 10.23
C ILE A 106 11.31 5.07 11.53
N ASP A 107 12.16 5.83 12.21
CA ASP A 107 12.69 5.47 13.53
C ASP A 107 12.69 6.69 14.45
N THR A 108 11.89 6.61 15.50
CA THR A 108 11.75 7.69 16.48
C THR A 108 12.78 7.62 17.62
N ALA A 109 13.62 6.58 17.66
CA ALA A 109 14.79 6.42 18.55
C ALA A 109 14.59 6.89 20.03
N GLY A 110 13.37 6.73 20.55
CA GLY A 110 12.95 7.29 21.84
C GLY A 110 11.43 7.42 22.03
N LEU A 111 10.64 7.08 21.01
CA LEU A 111 9.22 6.69 21.02
C LEU A 111 8.19 7.75 21.44
N GLY A 112 8.56 9.03 21.42
CA GLY A 112 7.62 10.15 21.60
C GLY A 112 7.14 10.74 20.28
N ASN A 113 6.67 9.94 19.32
CA ASN A 113 5.79 10.37 18.22
C ASN A 113 4.75 9.27 17.99
N ASP A 114 3.52 9.70 17.72
CA ASP A 114 2.38 8.84 17.41
C ASP A 114 1.97 9.07 15.95
N TYR A 115 0.98 8.32 15.46
CA TYR A 115 0.45 8.47 14.09
C TYR A 115 1.52 8.31 13.02
N LEU A 116 2.12 7.11 12.97
CA LEU A 116 3.27 6.82 12.12
C LEU A 116 2.93 5.83 11.01
N GLY A 117 3.49 6.08 9.84
CA GLY A 117 3.35 5.31 8.61
C GLY A 117 3.82 6.15 7.43
N LEU A 118 3.59 5.66 6.21
CA LEU A 118 3.71 6.50 5.02
C LEU A 118 2.81 7.74 5.14
N PHE A 119 1.57 7.54 5.60
CA PHE A 119 0.64 8.58 6.02
C PHE A 119 0.51 8.57 7.54
N GLY A 120 0.56 9.74 8.18
CA GLY A 120 0.35 9.84 9.62
C GLY A 120 -1.14 9.77 9.96
N TYR A 121 -1.93 10.66 9.36
CA TYR A 121 -3.36 10.74 9.60
C TYR A 121 -4.14 11.06 8.33
N ILE A 122 -5.18 10.27 8.07
CA ILE A 122 -6.15 10.49 6.99
C ILE A 122 -7.46 10.93 7.63
N ASP A 123 -8.07 12.01 7.11
CA ASP A 123 -9.41 12.48 7.51
C ASP A 123 -10.30 12.63 6.26
N GLY A 124 -11.14 11.64 6.00
CA GLY A 124 -11.99 11.58 4.80
C GLY A 124 -11.25 11.39 3.47
N GLY A 125 -9.91 11.33 3.48
CA GLY A 125 -9.08 11.10 2.30
C GLY A 125 -9.08 9.64 1.81
N GLN A 126 -8.48 9.42 0.64
CA GLN A 126 -8.42 8.12 -0.02
C GLN A 126 -6.98 7.76 -0.39
N VAL A 127 -6.58 6.52 -0.10
CA VAL A 127 -5.32 5.93 -0.59
C VAL A 127 -5.67 4.67 -1.35
N LYS A 128 -5.27 4.59 -2.62
CA LYS A 128 -5.62 3.45 -3.47
C LYS A 128 -4.48 2.99 -4.36
N ASN A 129 -4.52 1.73 -4.79
CA ASN A 129 -3.65 1.15 -5.82
C ASN A 129 -2.15 1.35 -5.51
N LEU A 130 -1.75 1.14 -4.25
CA LEU A 130 -0.43 1.51 -3.76
C LEU A 130 0.24 0.34 -3.03
N GLY A 131 1.46 0.03 -3.46
CA GLY A 131 2.36 -0.87 -2.74
C GLY A 131 3.32 -0.12 -1.83
N LEU A 132 3.43 -0.51 -0.56
CA LEU A 132 4.53 -0.13 0.32
C LEU A 132 5.46 -1.34 0.53
N GLU A 133 6.58 -1.36 -0.18
CA GLU A 133 7.49 -2.51 -0.21
C GLU A 133 8.75 -2.31 0.64
N GLY A 134 9.02 -3.28 1.50
CA GLY A 134 10.14 -3.28 2.43
C GLY A 134 10.10 -2.15 3.46
N GLY A 135 11.21 -1.97 4.16
CA GLY A 135 11.36 -0.91 5.15
C GLY A 135 10.86 -1.27 6.55
N SER A 136 10.87 -0.26 7.43
CA SER A 136 10.50 -0.39 8.83
C SER A 136 9.91 0.88 9.41
N VAL A 137 8.96 0.71 10.34
CA VAL A 137 8.34 1.79 11.11
C VAL A 137 8.47 1.45 12.60
N ARG A 138 9.15 2.31 13.35
CA ARG A 138 9.35 2.18 14.79
C ARG A 138 8.75 3.37 15.56
N GLY A 139 7.69 3.09 16.32
CA GLY A 139 6.82 4.09 16.95
C GLY A 139 6.28 3.70 18.33
N ASN A 140 5.30 4.46 18.84
CA ASN A 140 4.66 4.14 20.12
C ASN A 140 3.16 3.89 19.98
N ILE A 141 2.37 4.92 19.69
CA ILE A 141 0.91 4.80 19.52
C ILE A 141 0.52 5.04 18.06
N ALA A 142 -0.49 4.31 17.58
CA ALA A 142 -1.07 4.46 16.24
C ALA A 142 -0.01 4.33 15.15
N VAL A 143 0.55 3.12 15.02
CA VAL A 143 1.65 2.84 14.10
C VAL A 143 1.20 1.82 13.07
N GLY A 144 1.17 2.24 11.80
CA GLY A 144 0.98 1.38 10.65
C GLY A 144 2.21 1.37 9.75
N GLY A 145 2.37 0.33 8.95
CA GLY A 145 3.33 0.38 7.85
C GLY A 145 2.94 1.50 6.88
N MET A 146 1.67 1.52 6.45
CA MET A 146 1.16 2.50 5.49
C MET A 146 0.49 3.70 6.15
N VAL A 147 -0.36 3.50 7.16
CA VAL A 147 -1.16 4.58 7.75
C VAL A 147 -1.14 4.50 9.29
N GLY A 148 -0.87 5.62 9.97
CA GLY A 148 -0.97 5.69 11.44
C GLY A 148 -2.42 5.66 11.92
N GLY A 149 -3.21 6.63 11.47
CA GLY A 149 -4.64 6.76 11.77
C GLY A 149 -5.51 7.03 10.55
N ASN A 150 -6.67 6.41 10.49
CA ASN A 150 -7.67 6.64 9.45
C ASN A 150 -9.01 7.06 10.08
N LEU A 151 -9.41 8.30 9.87
CA LEU A 151 -10.68 8.87 10.31
C LEU A 151 -11.56 9.10 9.08
N TYR A 152 -12.69 8.40 8.98
CA TYR A 152 -13.63 8.50 7.84
C TYR A 152 -13.04 8.27 6.42
N GLY A 153 -11.75 7.94 6.29
CA GLY A 153 -11.08 7.75 5.01
C GLY A 153 -11.17 6.32 4.48
N THR A 154 -10.68 6.13 3.26
CA THR A 154 -10.73 4.86 2.53
C THR A 154 -9.34 4.41 2.11
N ILE A 155 -9.01 3.15 2.39
CA ILE A 155 -7.77 2.50 1.95
C ILE A 155 -8.14 1.26 1.12
N THR A 156 -7.86 1.28 -0.19
CA THR A 156 -8.34 0.25 -1.12
C THR A 156 -7.26 -0.25 -2.06
N ASN A 157 -7.16 -1.56 -2.30
CA ASN A 157 -6.20 -2.12 -3.26
C ASN A 157 -4.75 -1.73 -2.91
N CYS A 158 -4.41 -1.84 -1.63
CA CYS A 158 -3.12 -1.42 -1.10
C CYS A 158 -2.46 -2.54 -0.31
N TYR A 159 -1.13 -2.53 -0.24
CA TYR A 159 -0.40 -3.46 0.61
C TYR A 159 0.80 -2.86 1.32
N SER A 160 1.21 -3.48 2.41
CA SER A 160 2.42 -3.13 3.15
C SER A 160 3.24 -4.36 3.50
N THR A 161 4.52 -4.37 3.12
CA THR A 161 5.49 -5.38 3.58
C THR A 161 6.48 -4.79 4.59
N ALA A 162 6.24 -3.56 5.05
CA ALA A 162 7.08 -2.89 6.03
C ALA A 162 6.92 -3.55 7.42
N SER A 163 8.03 -3.75 8.11
CA SER A 163 8.03 -4.21 9.50
C SER A 163 7.58 -3.09 10.44
N VAL A 164 6.76 -3.41 11.44
CA VAL A 164 6.25 -2.44 12.42
C VAL A 164 6.68 -2.85 13.82
N SER A 165 7.26 -1.91 14.57
CA SER A 165 7.71 -2.17 15.94
C SER A 165 7.41 -1.04 16.91
N GLY A 166 7.07 -1.42 18.14
CA GLY A 166 6.81 -0.54 19.27
C GLY A 166 7.82 -0.73 20.41
N GLY A 167 7.76 0.16 21.40
CA GLY A 167 8.44 -0.05 22.69
C GLY A 167 7.51 -0.51 23.80
N ASP A 168 8.00 -0.43 25.04
CA ASP A 168 7.37 -1.06 26.21
C ASP A 168 5.94 -0.60 26.54
N ASN A 169 5.50 0.55 26.01
CA ASN A 169 4.14 1.08 26.21
C ASN A 169 3.40 1.30 24.89
N SER A 170 3.79 0.58 23.83
CA SER A 170 3.22 0.79 22.50
C SER A 170 1.81 0.21 22.37
N GLY A 171 0.95 0.91 21.63
CA GLY A 171 -0.45 0.55 21.43
C GLY A 171 -0.92 0.86 20.01
N LEU A 172 -1.95 0.15 19.52
CA LEU A 172 -2.53 0.40 18.19
C LEU A 172 -1.52 0.15 17.05
N LEU A 173 -0.93 -1.05 17.03
CA LEU A 173 0.05 -1.42 16.02
C LEU A 173 -0.57 -2.35 14.97
N GLY A 174 -0.47 -1.97 13.70
CA GLY A 174 -0.92 -2.78 12.57
C GLY A 174 0.12 -2.84 11.45
N GLY A 175 0.23 -3.97 10.73
CA GLY A 175 1.16 -4.05 9.59
C GLY A 175 0.80 -3.10 8.44
N LEU A 176 -0.48 -2.77 8.29
CA LEU A 176 -0.98 -1.77 7.33
C LEU A 176 -1.40 -0.47 8.03
N LEU A 177 -2.26 -0.58 9.05
CA LEU A 177 -2.96 0.56 9.68
C LEU A 177 -2.89 0.49 11.21
N GLY A 178 -2.48 1.57 11.88
CA GLY A 178 -2.50 1.63 13.34
C GLY A 178 -3.92 1.55 13.92
N PHE A 179 -4.79 2.50 13.56
CA PHE A 179 -6.21 2.41 13.89
C PHE A 179 -7.13 3.00 12.81
N SER A 180 -8.39 2.56 12.82
CA SER A 180 -9.48 3.13 12.03
C SER A 180 -10.62 3.62 12.92
N TYR A 181 -11.13 4.81 12.64
CA TYR A 181 -12.35 5.35 13.21
C TYR A 181 -13.32 5.68 12.08
N ALA A 182 -14.39 4.88 11.93
CA ALA A 182 -15.40 5.06 10.90
C ALA A 182 -14.87 5.15 9.46
N GLY A 183 -13.66 4.64 9.20
CA GLY A 183 -13.09 4.51 7.87
C GLY A 183 -13.28 3.12 7.28
N SER A 184 -12.98 2.96 5.99
CA SER A 184 -13.06 1.70 5.27
C SER A 184 -11.71 1.21 4.80
N VAL A 185 -11.47 -0.10 4.89
CA VAL A 185 -10.28 -0.76 4.35
C VAL A 185 -10.72 -2.01 3.59
N SER A 186 -10.36 -2.11 2.31
CA SER A 186 -10.77 -3.26 1.50
C SER A 186 -9.78 -3.65 0.42
N ASN A 187 -9.71 -4.94 0.13
CA ASN A 187 -8.75 -5.48 -0.85
C ASN A 187 -7.31 -5.09 -0.49
N CYS A 188 -6.92 -5.34 0.76
CA CYS A 188 -5.62 -4.89 1.27
C CYS A 188 -4.91 -6.00 2.02
N TYR A 189 -3.59 -5.96 2.06
CA TYR A 189 -2.85 -6.96 2.84
C TYR A 189 -1.58 -6.43 3.49
N SER A 190 -1.09 -7.19 4.47
CA SER A 190 0.19 -6.93 5.11
C SER A 190 1.03 -8.20 5.28
N THR A 191 2.32 -8.10 5.00
CA THR A 191 3.25 -9.24 5.17
C THR A 191 4.42 -8.95 6.09
N GLY A 192 4.60 -7.70 6.51
CA GLY A 192 5.63 -7.32 7.48
C GLY A 192 5.29 -7.74 8.90
N ASP A 193 6.31 -8.14 9.65
CA ASP A 193 6.16 -8.51 11.07
C ASP A 193 5.72 -7.31 11.92
N VAL A 194 4.91 -7.57 12.94
CA VAL A 194 4.38 -6.55 13.86
C VAL A 194 4.73 -6.92 15.29
N ASN A 195 5.52 -6.08 15.96
CA ASN A 195 5.92 -6.30 17.35
C ASN A 195 5.52 -5.11 18.23
N GLY A 196 4.59 -5.32 19.16
CA GLY A 196 4.07 -4.30 20.06
C GLY A 196 3.77 -4.81 21.47
N VAL A 197 2.89 -4.12 22.18
CA VAL A 197 2.49 -4.49 23.55
C VAL A 197 0.99 -4.64 23.66
N GLU A 198 0.23 -3.60 23.33
CA GLU A 198 -1.23 -3.56 23.45
C GLU A 198 -1.88 -3.34 22.07
N GLU A 199 -2.98 -4.04 21.80
CA GLU A 199 -3.78 -3.86 20.57
C GLU A 199 -2.95 -3.99 19.30
N VAL A 200 -2.38 -5.19 19.12
CA VAL A 200 -1.47 -5.51 18.02
C VAL A 200 -2.17 -6.44 17.04
N GLY A 201 -2.28 -6.01 15.79
CA GLY A 201 -2.84 -6.80 14.70
C GLY A 201 -1.83 -6.96 13.57
N GLY A 202 -1.84 -8.10 12.88
CA GLY A 202 -1.00 -8.26 11.68
C GLY A 202 -1.38 -7.29 10.57
N LEU A 203 -2.65 -6.92 10.44
CA LEU A 203 -3.14 -5.92 9.50
C LEU A 203 -3.44 -4.57 10.18
N VAL A 204 -4.25 -4.59 11.26
CA VAL A 204 -4.79 -3.39 11.91
C VAL A 204 -4.66 -3.48 13.43
N GLY A 205 -4.15 -2.44 14.09
CA GLY A 205 -4.11 -2.41 15.56
C GLY A 205 -5.51 -2.38 16.18
N ASN A 206 -6.29 -1.35 15.85
CA ASN A 206 -7.65 -1.18 16.37
C ASN A 206 -8.65 -0.71 15.31
N ASN A 207 -9.83 -1.34 15.28
CA ASN A 207 -10.99 -0.88 14.54
C ASN A 207 -12.06 -0.31 15.49
N PHE A 208 -12.18 1.01 15.63
CA PHE A 208 -13.15 1.64 16.53
C PHE A 208 -14.58 1.68 15.98
N PHE A 209 -14.80 1.91 14.68
CA PHE A 209 -16.13 1.94 14.03
C PHE A 209 -16.06 1.78 12.50
N GLY A 210 -14.95 1.26 11.98
CA GLY A 210 -14.68 1.11 10.56
C GLY A 210 -15.14 -0.23 9.98
N SER A 211 -15.09 -0.34 8.66
CA SER A 211 -15.42 -1.55 7.91
C SER A 211 -14.18 -2.14 7.23
N PHE A 212 -13.99 -3.44 7.40
CA PHE A 212 -12.86 -4.18 6.83
C PHE A 212 -13.39 -5.34 6.00
N SER A 213 -12.96 -5.43 4.74
CA SER A 213 -13.39 -6.52 3.87
C SER A 213 -12.32 -6.98 2.90
N ASN A 214 -12.23 -8.30 2.70
CA ASN A 214 -11.33 -8.89 1.73
C ASN A 214 -9.87 -8.50 1.98
N CYS A 215 -9.40 -8.69 3.20
CA CYS A 215 -8.02 -8.39 3.58
C CYS A 215 -7.31 -9.61 4.15
N TYR A 216 -5.98 -9.64 4.07
CA TYR A 216 -5.22 -10.68 4.76
C TYR A 216 -3.91 -10.21 5.37
N SER A 217 -3.37 -10.99 6.30
CA SER A 217 -2.04 -10.76 6.87
C SER A 217 -1.20 -12.03 6.94
N THR A 218 0.12 -11.89 6.82
CA THR A 218 1.06 -13.03 6.92
C THR A 218 2.27 -12.76 7.79
N GLY A 219 2.52 -11.52 8.22
CA GLY A 219 3.65 -11.21 9.10
C GLY A 219 3.47 -11.83 10.49
N ASP A 220 4.58 -12.16 11.15
CA ASP A 220 4.55 -12.65 12.54
C ASP A 220 4.08 -11.52 13.47
N VAL A 221 3.17 -11.83 14.39
CA VAL A 221 2.61 -10.83 15.31
C VAL A 221 3.03 -11.16 16.74
N THR A 222 3.67 -10.20 17.39
CA THR A 222 4.09 -10.30 18.80
C THR A 222 3.47 -9.17 19.62
N GLY A 223 2.88 -9.53 20.75
CA GLY A 223 2.32 -8.57 21.70
C GLY A 223 1.95 -9.23 23.03
N VAL A 224 1.41 -8.44 23.95
CA VAL A 224 1.06 -8.89 25.31
C VAL A 224 -0.45 -8.92 25.51
N MET A 225 -1.15 -7.88 25.07
CA MET A 225 -2.59 -7.70 25.32
C MET A 225 -3.33 -7.39 24.02
N TYR A 226 -4.44 -8.09 23.81
CA TYR A 226 -5.28 -7.95 22.61
C TYR A 226 -4.49 -8.11 21.32
N VAL A 227 -3.86 -9.28 21.17
CA VAL A 227 -3.07 -9.64 19.99
C VAL A 227 -3.90 -10.50 19.05
N GLY A 228 -4.04 -10.08 17.80
CA GLY A 228 -4.71 -10.84 16.75
C GLY A 228 -3.85 -10.96 15.51
N GLY A 229 -3.98 -12.08 14.80
CA GLY A 229 -3.29 -12.27 13.53
C GLY A 229 -3.70 -11.24 12.48
N LEU A 230 -4.96 -10.80 12.51
CA LEU A 230 -5.49 -9.73 11.65
C LEU A 230 -5.62 -8.41 12.40
N VAL A 231 -6.44 -8.41 13.46
CA VAL A 231 -6.86 -7.19 14.16
C VAL A 231 -6.57 -7.32 15.65
N GLY A 232 -5.96 -6.31 16.28
CA GLY A 232 -5.78 -6.30 17.73
C GLY A 232 -7.13 -6.22 18.44
N VAL A 233 -7.88 -5.14 18.22
CA VAL A 233 -9.23 -4.93 18.75
C VAL A 233 -10.22 -4.54 17.66
N ASN A 234 -11.40 -5.13 17.70
CA ASN A 234 -12.48 -4.82 16.77
C ASN A 234 -13.76 -4.39 17.50
N TYR A 235 -14.29 -3.22 17.16
CA TYR A 235 -15.56 -2.70 17.68
C TYR A 235 -16.69 -2.72 16.64
N ASP A 236 -16.42 -3.01 15.36
CA ASP A 236 -17.43 -2.99 14.30
C ASP A 236 -17.23 -4.14 13.28
N ASN A 237 -17.44 -3.93 11.98
CA ASN A 237 -17.52 -4.99 10.99
C ASN A 237 -16.15 -5.35 10.39
N VAL A 238 -15.77 -6.63 10.54
CA VAL A 238 -14.68 -7.27 9.79
C VAL A 238 -15.26 -8.47 9.04
N SER A 239 -15.01 -8.54 7.73
CA SER A 239 -15.59 -9.57 6.87
C SER A 239 -14.62 -10.15 5.85
N ASN A 240 -14.68 -11.45 5.59
CA ASN A 240 -13.88 -12.12 4.55
C ASN A 240 -12.37 -11.83 4.68
N CYS A 241 -11.86 -11.82 5.91
CA CYS A 241 -10.46 -11.51 6.19
C CYS A 241 -9.72 -12.72 6.78
N PHE A 242 -8.48 -12.93 6.34
CA PHE A 242 -7.72 -14.13 6.69
C PHE A 242 -6.30 -13.84 7.18
N TRP A 243 -5.71 -14.72 7.99
CA TRP A 243 -4.29 -14.62 8.34
C TRP A 243 -3.60 -15.96 8.27
N ASP A 244 -2.30 -15.95 7.96
CA ASP A 244 -1.50 -17.17 7.96
C ASP A 244 -1.11 -17.55 9.39
N THR A 245 -1.58 -18.72 9.82
CA THR A 245 -1.26 -19.29 11.14
C THR A 245 0.11 -19.96 11.19
N ASN A 246 0.70 -20.31 10.04
CA ASN A 246 2.00 -20.97 9.98
C ASN A 246 3.18 -20.02 10.13
N THR A 247 2.99 -18.72 9.89
CA THR A 247 4.04 -17.70 10.04
C THR A 247 4.18 -17.19 11.47
N GLN A 248 3.36 -17.67 12.40
CA GLN A 248 3.15 -17.08 13.72
C GLN A 248 4.06 -17.75 14.74
N ALA A 249 5.33 -17.38 14.70
CA ALA A 249 6.37 -17.94 15.56
C ALA A 249 6.08 -17.74 17.05
N HIS A 250 5.34 -16.67 17.40
CA HIS A 250 5.04 -16.30 18.78
C HIS A 250 3.69 -16.81 19.30
N GLY A 251 3.01 -17.66 18.53
CA GLY A 251 1.86 -18.44 19.01
C GLY A 251 0.56 -17.64 19.14
N VAL A 252 0.37 -16.62 18.30
CA VAL A 252 -0.95 -15.99 18.14
C VAL A 252 -1.95 -17.06 17.69
N THR A 253 -3.12 -17.09 18.32
CA THR A 253 -4.15 -18.14 18.11
C THR A 253 -5.51 -17.58 17.70
N LYS A 254 -5.64 -16.26 17.58
CA LYS A 254 -6.90 -15.59 17.29
C LYS A 254 -6.73 -14.67 16.09
N SER A 255 -7.75 -14.62 15.24
CA SER A 255 -7.83 -13.60 14.17
C SER A 255 -7.95 -12.19 14.76
N ILE A 256 -8.77 -12.05 15.81
CA ILE A 256 -9.00 -10.79 16.52
C ILE A 256 -8.65 -10.97 18.00
N GLY A 257 -7.77 -10.13 18.53
CA GLY A 257 -7.34 -10.21 19.94
C GLY A 257 -8.50 -10.02 20.92
N LEU A 258 -9.26 -8.94 20.74
CA LEU A 258 -10.53 -8.66 21.39
C LEU A 258 -11.59 -8.27 20.37
N ASN A 259 -12.65 -9.05 20.25
CA ASN A 259 -13.77 -8.77 19.35
C ASN A 259 -15.00 -8.31 20.14
N LEU A 260 -15.38 -7.05 19.94
CA LEU A 260 -16.58 -6.39 20.48
C LEU A 260 -17.59 -6.02 19.37
N GLY A 261 -17.18 -6.16 18.09
CA GLY A 261 -18.02 -5.95 16.91
C GLY A 261 -18.44 -7.26 16.22
N THR A 262 -18.71 -7.16 14.91
CA THR A 262 -19.11 -8.29 14.07
C THR A 262 -17.92 -8.81 13.28
N ALA A 263 -17.70 -10.12 13.32
CA ALA A 263 -16.69 -10.80 12.51
C ALA A 263 -17.36 -11.90 11.69
N THR A 264 -17.40 -11.76 10.37
CA THR A 264 -18.07 -12.69 9.45
C THR A 264 -17.05 -13.27 8.48
N ASN A 265 -16.89 -14.59 8.43
CA ASN A 265 -15.87 -15.22 7.57
C ASN A 265 -14.45 -14.68 7.85
N VAL A 266 -14.10 -14.59 9.13
CA VAL A 266 -12.80 -14.11 9.61
C VAL A 266 -12.07 -15.27 10.27
N ALA A 267 -10.95 -15.72 9.70
CA ALA A 267 -10.33 -16.97 10.13
C ALA A 267 -8.80 -16.97 9.98
N GLY A 268 -8.15 -17.77 10.84
CA GLY A 268 -6.77 -18.18 10.62
C GLY A 268 -6.75 -19.38 9.69
N LEU A 269 -5.88 -19.32 8.68
CA LEU A 269 -5.70 -20.34 7.67
C LEU A 269 -4.27 -20.86 7.74
N THR A 270 -4.05 -22.09 7.30
CA THR A 270 -2.68 -22.56 7.04
C THR A 270 -2.15 -21.93 5.75
N THR A 271 -0.83 -21.90 5.59
CA THR A 271 -0.20 -21.47 4.33
C THR A 271 -0.80 -22.18 3.12
N ALA A 272 -1.02 -23.50 3.20
CA ALA A 272 -1.63 -24.28 2.13
C ALA A 272 -3.08 -23.85 1.82
N GLN A 273 -3.86 -23.45 2.83
CA GLN A 273 -5.20 -22.92 2.62
C GLN A 273 -5.17 -21.54 1.97
N ILE A 274 -4.22 -20.68 2.35
CA ILE A 274 -4.02 -19.37 1.71
C ILE A 274 -3.51 -19.52 0.27
N GLN A 275 -2.75 -20.56 -0.02
CA GLN A 275 -2.31 -20.91 -1.38
C GLN A 275 -3.40 -21.60 -2.21
N THR A 276 -4.65 -21.66 -1.73
CA THR A 276 -5.76 -22.28 -2.44
C THR A 276 -6.76 -21.22 -2.90
N LYS A 277 -6.86 -20.98 -4.22
CA LYS A 277 -7.76 -19.97 -4.82
C LYS A 277 -9.21 -20.09 -4.32
N SER A 278 -9.74 -21.31 -4.26
CA SER A 278 -11.12 -21.55 -3.84
C SER A 278 -11.43 -21.06 -2.44
N THR A 279 -10.43 -21.01 -1.55
CA THR A 279 -10.59 -20.47 -0.19
C THR A 279 -11.05 -19.01 -0.20
N PHE A 280 -10.63 -18.24 -1.20
CA PHE A 280 -11.00 -16.82 -1.32
C PHE A 280 -12.22 -16.61 -2.22
N THR A 281 -12.35 -17.36 -3.31
CA THR A 281 -13.55 -17.24 -4.15
C THR A 281 -14.81 -17.73 -3.42
N ASP A 282 -14.71 -18.75 -2.57
CA ASP A 282 -15.84 -19.17 -1.71
C ASP A 282 -16.19 -18.11 -0.65
N ALA A 283 -15.23 -17.24 -0.32
CA ALA A 283 -15.39 -16.08 0.55
C ALA A 283 -15.91 -14.83 -0.18
N GLY A 284 -16.12 -14.90 -1.50
CA GLY A 284 -16.60 -13.79 -2.31
C GLY A 284 -15.51 -12.82 -2.76
N TRP A 285 -14.24 -13.20 -2.73
CA TRP A 285 -13.17 -12.39 -3.32
C TRP A 285 -13.23 -12.52 -4.85
N ASP A 286 -13.08 -11.38 -5.52
CA ASP A 286 -13.08 -11.27 -6.98
C ASP A 286 -11.67 -11.54 -7.51
N PHE A 287 -11.48 -12.70 -8.15
CA PHE A 287 -10.21 -13.11 -8.73
C PHE A 287 -10.22 -12.99 -10.26
N VAL A 288 -9.06 -12.65 -10.84
CA VAL A 288 -8.82 -12.83 -12.28
C VAL A 288 -9.18 -14.27 -12.67
N GLY A 289 -9.96 -14.44 -13.74
CA GLY A 289 -10.36 -15.76 -14.23
C GLY A 289 -11.67 -16.30 -13.66
N GLU A 290 -12.43 -15.55 -12.85
CA GLU A 290 -13.76 -15.96 -12.38
C GLU A 290 -14.78 -14.81 -12.50
N THR A 291 -16.08 -15.14 -12.56
CA THR A 291 -17.16 -14.14 -12.77
C THR A 291 -18.31 -14.30 -11.75
N ALA A 292 -18.16 -15.21 -10.79
CA ALA A 292 -19.21 -15.54 -9.84
C ALA A 292 -19.35 -14.44 -8.77
N ASN A 293 -18.23 -13.81 -8.39
CA ASN A 293 -18.19 -12.84 -7.30
C ASN A 293 -17.95 -11.39 -7.74
N GLY A 294 -17.83 -11.15 -9.04
CA GLY A 294 -17.56 -9.84 -9.61
C GLY A 294 -16.86 -9.96 -10.96
N THR A 295 -16.56 -8.82 -11.57
CA THR A 295 -15.76 -8.71 -12.79
C THR A 295 -14.73 -7.59 -12.67
N ASP A 296 -14.45 -7.16 -11.43
CA ASP A 296 -13.46 -6.13 -11.14
C ASP A 296 -12.05 -6.75 -11.17
N TYR A 297 -11.93 -8.07 -11.00
CA TYR A 297 -10.68 -8.85 -11.11
C TYR A 297 -9.58 -8.35 -10.16
N MET A 298 -9.94 -8.14 -8.90
CA MET A 298 -9.08 -7.50 -7.90
C MET A 298 -7.87 -8.32 -7.49
N TRP A 299 -8.02 -9.65 -7.42
CA TRP A 299 -7.02 -10.55 -6.87
C TRP A 299 -6.51 -11.54 -7.89
N ARG A 300 -5.27 -11.99 -7.69
CA ARG A 300 -4.65 -13.05 -8.48
C ARG A 300 -3.88 -13.99 -7.58
N LEU A 301 -3.91 -15.28 -7.92
CA LEU A 301 -3.11 -16.33 -7.30
C LEU A 301 -2.47 -17.13 -8.41
N CYS A 302 -1.16 -17.29 -8.38
CA CYS A 302 -0.46 -18.14 -9.32
C CYS A 302 -0.74 -19.61 -9.03
N GLU A 303 -0.89 -20.42 -10.07
CA GLU A 303 -1.13 -21.87 -9.94
C GLU A 303 0.18 -22.66 -9.67
N ASP A 304 1.09 -22.07 -8.88
CA ASP A 304 2.37 -22.66 -8.49
C ASP A 304 2.32 -23.39 -7.13
N LEU A 305 1.18 -23.29 -6.44
CA LEU A 305 0.92 -23.84 -5.09
C LEU A 305 1.86 -23.31 -4.00
N VAL A 306 2.62 -22.25 -4.26
CA VAL A 306 3.55 -21.64 -3.29
C VAL A 306 3.34 -20.14 -3.13
N SER A 307 2.67 -19.49 -4.08
CA SER A 307 2.35 -18.08 -4.05
C SER A 307 1.17 -17.75 -3.16
N TYR A 308 1.21 -16.58 -2.52
CA TYR A 308 0.08 -16.00 -1.80
C TYR A 308 -0.80 -15.20 -2.77
N PRO A 309 -2.09 -14.96 -2.44
CA PRO A 309 -2.92 -14.04 -3.21
C PRO A 309 -2.26 -12.67 -3.24
N ARG A 310 -2.20 -12.05 -4.41
CA ARG A 310 -1.68 -10.70 -4.62
C ARG A 310 -2.71 -9.90 -5.40
N LEU A 311 -2.66 -8.58 -5.28
CA LEU A 311 -3.52 -7.72 -6.09
C LEU A 311 -3.16 -7.91 -7.56
N ALA A 312 -4.18 -7.96 -8.42
CA ALA A 312 -3.98 -8.31 -9.83
C ALA A 312 -3.02 -7.34 -10.55
N TRP A 313 -3.04 -6.07 -10.15
CA TRP A 313 -2.17 -5.03 -10.69
C TRP A 313 -0.69 -5.22 -10.35
N GLU A 314 -0.35 -6.08 -9.37
CA GLU A 314 1.04 -6.40 -9.04
C GLU A 314 1.73 -7.27 -10.10
N PHE A 315 0.98 -7.77 -11.07
CA PHE A 315 1.47 -8.59 -12.17
C PHE A 315 1.48 -7.76 -13.47
N PRO A 316 2.55 -7.85 -14.28
CA PRO A 316 2.55 -7.21 -15.59
C PRO A 316 1.36 -7.66 -16.43
N LEU A 317 0.76 -6.74 -17.18
CA LEU A 317 -0.22 -7.08 -18.20
C LEU A 317 0.41 -8.05 -19.21
N GLY A 318 -0.28 -9.15 -19.49
CA GLY A 318 0.21 -10.20 -20.37
C GLY A 318 1.02 -11.30 -19.67
N ASP A 319 1.31 -11.19 -18.37
CA ASP A 319 1.76 -12.34 -17.59
C ASP A 319 0.50 -13.19 -17.34
N TYR A 320 0.36 -14.36 -17.96
CA TYR A 320 -0.76 -15.27 -17.75
C TYR A 320 -0.35 -16.44 -16.84
N LEU A 321 0.92 -16.83 -16.90
CA LEU A 321 1.50 -17.97 -16.20
C LEU A 321 2.43 -17.57 -15.06
N CYS A 322 1.98 -16.63 -14.24
CA CYS A 322 2.73 -16.08 -13.12
C CYS A 322 3.31 -17.13 -12.16
N PRO A 323 4.37 -16.80 -11.38
CA PRO A 323 5.04 -15.50 -11.29
C PRO A 323 6.38 -15.47 -12.05
N ASP A 324 6.42 -15.93 -13.30
CA ASP A 324 7.65 -15.91 -14.12
C ASP A 324 7.75 -14.70 -15.07
N GLY A 325 6.78 -13.77 -15.01
CA GLY A 325 6.75 -12.56 -15.81
C GLY A 325 6.43 -12.84 -17.28
N VAL A 326 6.27 -11.79 -18.09
CA VAL A 326 5.82 -11.96 -19.49
C VAL A 326 6.91 -12.60 -20.36
N ASN A 327 6.70 -13.84 -20.75
CA ASN A 327 7.67 -14.62 -21.50
C ASN A 327 7.01 -15.49 -22.60
N PHE A 328 7.78 -16.43 -23.16
CA PHE A 328 7.34 -17.24 -24.29
C PHE A 328 6.20 -18.21 -23.96
N PHE A 329 6.08 -18.63 -22.70
CA PHE A 329 4.94 -19.41 -22.25
C PHE A 329 3.66 -18.57 -22.28
N ASP A 330 3.71 -17.32 -21.84
CA ASP A 330 2.60 -16.37 -21.93
C ASP A 330 2.26 -16.04 -23.38
N PHE A 331 3.26 -15.89 -24.25
CA PHE A 331 3.01 -15.68 -25.68
C PHE A 331 2.26 -16.86 -26.29
N SER A 332 2.58 -18.08 -25.85
CA SER A 332 1.88 -19.29 -26.31
C SER A 332 0.41 -19.27 -25.85
N PHE A 333 0.13 -18.78 -24.64
CA PHE A 333 -1.23 -18.59 -24.14
C PHE A 333 -1.98 -17.50 -24.94
N PHE A 334 -1.36 -16.32 -25.08
CA PHE A 334 -1.88 -15.20 -25.87
C PHE A 334 -2.19 -15.61 -27.32
N ALA A 335 -1.25 -16.28 -27.99
CA ALA A 335 -1.43 -16.73 -29.37
C ALA A 335 -2.57 -17.76 -29.53
N GLY A 336 -2.90 -18.51 -28.47
CA GLY A 336 -4.07 -19.39 -28.44
C GLY A 336 -5.41 -18.64 -28.47
N HIS A 337 -5.41 -17.36 -28.09
CA HIS A 337 -6.57 -16.48 -28.06
C HIS A 337 -6.57 -15.46 -29.21
N TRP A 338 -5.58 -15.51 -30.10
CA TRP A 338 -5.45 -14.60 -31.23
C TRP A 338 -6.74 -14.56 -32.06
N THR A 339 -7.23 -13.35 -32.36
CA THR A 339 -8.48 -13.07 -33.09
C THR A 339 -9.76 -13.52 -32.40
N GLN A 340 -9.73 -13.88 -31.13
CA GLN A 340 -10.98 -14.03 -30.37
C GLN A 340 -11.71 -12.69 -30.33
N ASP A 341 -13.02 -12.76 -30.51
CA ASP A 341 -13.93 -11.62 -30.50
C ASP A 341 -15.05 -11.84 -29.46
N ASN A 342 -15.73 -10.75 -29.08
CA ASN A 342 -16.77 -10.73 -28.04
C ASN A 342 -16.23 -10.91 -26.60
N CYS A 343 -15.07 -10.33 -26.30
CA CYS A 343 -14.47 -10.41 -24.95
C CYS A 343 -15.28 -9.66 -23.87
N GLY A 344 -16.22 -8.78 -24.25
CA GLY A 344 -16.90 -7.82 -23.36
C GLY A 344 -17.95 -8.32 -22.34
N ALA A 345 -17.94 -9.59 -21.92
CA ALA A 345 -18.85 -10.06 -20.85
C ALA A 345 -18.40 -11.32 -20.09
N SER A 346 -17.39 -12.07 -20.55
CA SER A 346 -16.90 -13.24 -19.85
C SER A 346 -15.38 -13.29 -19.91
N ASN A 347 -14.76 -12.91 -18.79
CA ASN A 347 -13.33 -13.08 -18.53
C ASN A 347 -12.40 -12.39 -19.54
N ASP A 348 -12.89 -11.45 -20.34
CA ASP A 348 -12.06 -10.64 -21.23
C ASP A 348 -11.14 -11.46 -22.17
N CYS A 349 -11.72 -12.52 -22.76
CA CYS A 349 -10.98 -13.52 -23.52
C CYS A 349 -9.83 -14.15 -22.70
N ASP A 350 -10.16 -14.56 -21.47
CA ASP A 350 -9.22 -15.05 -20.45
C ASP A 350 -8.08 -14.05 -20.13
N GLY A 351 -8.41 -12.75 -20.15
CA GLY A 351 -7.52 -11.62 -19.90
C GLY A 351 -6.60 -11.27 -21.07
N THR A 352 -6.85 -11.82 -22.26
CA THR A 352 -5.98 -11.59 -23.44
C THR A 352 -6.36 -10.37 -24.27
N ASP A 353 -7.54 -9.78 -24.05
CA ASP A 353 -7.99 -8.50 -24.61
C ASP A 353 -7.46 -7.33 -23.76
N LEU A 354 -6.13 -7.21 -23.71
CA LEU A 354 -5.39 -6.28 -22.86
C LEU A 354 -5.74 -4.79 -23.03
N ASP A 355 -6.31 -4.39 -24.18
CA ASP A 355 -6.80 -3.01 -24.40
C ASP A 355 -8.30 -2.82 -24.17
N LEU A 356 -9.01 -3.90 -23.81
CA LEU A 356 -10.44 -3.96 -23.49
C LEU A 356 -11.34 -3.48 -24.65
N LEU A 357 -10.89 -3.59 -25.91
CA LEU A 357 -11.68 -3.20 -27.09
C LEU A 357 -12.59 -4.31 -27.62
N GLY A 358 -12.59 -5.48 -26.97
CA GLY A 358 -13.49 -6.59 -27.21
C GLY A 358 -12.94 -7.63 -28.19
N THR A 359 -11.68 -7.51 -28.60
CA THR A 359 -11.05 -8.35 -29.62
C THR A 359 -9.55 -8.48 -29.40
N VAL A 360 -9.06 -9.72 -29.32
CA VAL A 360 -7.62 -10.00 -29.19
C VAL A 360 -6.90 -9.80 -30.53
N ASP A 361 -6.19 -8.69 -30.66
CA ASP A 361 -5.51 -8.28 -31.89
C ASP A 361 -4.11 -7.68 -31.68
N ILE A 362 -3.62 -6.97 -32.70
CA ILE A 362 -2.27 -6.40 -32.70
C ILE A 362 -2.05 -5.32 -31.64
N ASN A 363 -3.11 -4.67 -31.18
CA ASN A 363 -3.06 -3.67 -30.12
C ASN A 363 -2.79 -4.34 -28.77
N ASP A 364 -3.44 -5.48 -28.49
CA ASP A 364 -3.14 -6.29 -27.30
C ASP A 364 -1.72 -6.83 -27.37
N PHE A 365 -1.31 -7.34 -28.54
CA PHE A 365 0.05 -7.83 -28.71
C PHE A 365 1.09 -6.72 -28.46
N ARG A 366 0.78 -5.47 -28.79
CA ARG A 366 1.66 -4.33 -28.46
C ARG A 366 1.79 -4.16 -26.94
N ILE A 367 0.69 -4.17 -26.20
CA ILE A 367 0.70 -4.07 -24.72
C ILE A 367 1.45 -5.25 -24.10
N PHE A 368 1.22 -6.46 -24.61
CA PHE A 368 1.94 -7.67 -24.21
C PHE A 368 3.46 -7.52 -24.41
N VAL A 369 3.89 -7.06 -25.59
CA VAL A 369 5.32 -6.86 -25.91
C VAL A 369 5.94 -5.71 -25.11
N ASP A 370 5.17 -4.66 -24.79
CA ASP A 370 5.64 -3.56 -23.93
C ASP A 370 6.00 -4.05 -22.51
N ASN A 371 5.47 -5.21 -22.09
CA ASN A 371 5.80 -5.87 -20.81
C ASN A 371 6.75 -7.06 -20.95
N TRP A 372 7.24 -7.37 -22.15
CA TRP A 372 8.09 -8.54 -22.43
C TRP A 372 9.38 -8.54 -21.61
N LEU A 373 9.65 -9.66 -20.90
CA LEU A 373 10.80 -9.83 -20.01
C LEU A 373 10.90 -8.78 -18.90
N ARG A 374 9.79 -8.14 -18.55
CA ARG A 374 9.71 -7.32 -17.35
C ARG A 374 9.65 -8.26 -16.15
N ASP A 375 10.77 -8.39 -15.45
CA ASP A 375 10.88 -9.16 -14.22
C ASP A 375 10.16 -8.45 -13.04
N PHE A 376 9.79 -9.22 -12.01
CA PHE A 376 9.21 -8.74 -10.73
C PHE A 376 10.16 -7.91 -9.88
#